data_AF-A0A5J4U5D8-F1
#
_entry.id   AF-A0A5J4U5D8-F1
#
_cell.length_a   1.000
_cell.length_b   1.000
_cell.length_c   1.000
_cell.angle_alpha   90.00
_cell.angle_beta   90.00
_cell.angle_gamma   90.00
#
_symmetry.space_group_name_H-M   'P 1'
#
loop_
_entity.id
_entity.type
_entity.pdbx_description
1 polymer ?
#
loop_
_entity_poly.entity_id
_entity_poly.type
_entity_poly.pdbx_seq_one_letter_code
_entity_poly.pdbx_strand_id
1 'polypeptide(L)'
;MQNKTYQYLLANGRQHEFKPTQYFITYDLETVPKIVNKKFGKSSYQMYELFPLSVASTIRNKYGIKKIFFSQQDEDDFIVQWLNQLFKEAEQVNADNEYITEACTIDKTIPYSMEVPIVGFNSSRFDISLIIQQMQCKDWTINNYIGSPTIAKQVIVHHKKLNLKVKFVDMLTYLQPMELKQAAKDFGDGYDDKKGLFPYEAFNTDNVNEVLSKSEPFTMEDFNSSLKKTKISEKDYQIYLEDAKRFKNRWDYLQFYNEQDTYIMIKPLMTLISLQFKYKIDMFSFMSMAACSNAIKYAKAYEDFDINGLYPNFEDNSQKFYLTENYWQSKVKGYLSQDKHKKMRHNKQCIRQ
;
A
#
# COMPACT_ATOMS: atom_id res chain seq x y z
N MET A 1 8.50 5.93 -20.06
CA MET A 1 9.12 5.20 -18.91
C MET A 1 9.14 6.13 -17.70
N GLN A 2 8.83 5.69 -16.49
CA GLN A 2 8.77 6.57 -15.30
C GLN A 2 10.07 6.62 -14.48
N ASN A 3 10.91 5.59 -14.54
CA ASN A 3 12.14 5.50 -13.74
C ASN A 3 13.33 6.17 -14.46
N LYS A 4 13.89 7.23 -13.87
CA LYS A 4 15.01 8.01 -14.45
C LYS A 4 16.31 7.22 -14.49
N THR A 5 16.59 6.40 -13.48
CA THR A 5 17.75 5.50 -13.44
C THR A 5 17.70 4.53 -14.63
N TYR A 6 16.55 3.88 -14.85
CA TYR A 6 16.40 2.95 -15.98
C TYR A 6 16.56 3.65 -17.33
N GLN A 7 15.95 4.84 -17.51
CA GLN A 7 16.12 5.62 -18.75
C GLN A 7 17.59 5.96 -19.02
N TYR A 8 18.31 6.39 -17.99
CA TYR A 8 19.73 6.70 -18.11
C TYR A 8 20.54 5.46 -18.50
N LEU A 9 20.33 4.33 -17.81
CA LEU A 9 21.03 3.08 -18.11
C LEU A 9 20.73 2.59 -19.53
N LEU A 10 19.48 2.65 -19.96
CA LEU A 10 19.06 2.29 -21.31
C LEU A 10 19.73 3.16 -22.38
N ALA A 11 19.76 4.49 -22.18
CA ALA A 11 20.37 5.42 -23.11
C ALA A 11 21.89 5.22 -23.28
N ASN A 12 22.54 4.57 -22.30
CA ASN A 12 23.97 4.29 -22.31
C ASN A 12 24.30 2.80 -22.56
N GLY A 13 23.33 1.96 -22.94
CA GLY A 13 23.56 0.52 -23.16
C GLY A 13 23.88 -0.30 -21.90
N ARG A 14 23.57 0.26 -20.72
CA ARG A 14 23.86 -0.28 -19.37
C ARG A 14 22.63 -0.92 -18.71
N GLN A 15 21.60 -1.29 -19.48
CA GLN A 15 20.34 -1.82 -18.94
C GLN A 15 20.49 -3.14 -18.18
N HIS A 16 21.57 -3.89 -18.43
CA HIS A 16 21.88 -5.14 -17.72
C HIS A 16 22.16 -4.90 -16.23
N GLU A 17 22.68 -3.72 -15.89
CA GLU A 17 23.02 -3.33 -14.53
C GLU A 17 21.80 -2.88 -13.69
N PHE A 18 20.65 -2.61 -14.32
CA PHE A 18 19.46 -2.10 -13.63
C PHE A 18 18.97 -3.06 -12.53
N LYS A 19 18.65 -2.51 -11.36
CA LYS A 19 18.10 -3.24 -10.21
C LYS A 19 16.75 -2.62 -9.83
N PRO A 20 15.75 -3.42 -9.43
CA PRO A 20 14.47 -2.89 -8.96
C PRO A 20 14.62 -2.33 -7.55
N THR A 21 13.59 -1.64 -7.07
CA THR A 21 13.47 -1.32 -5.64
C THR A 21 13.25 -2.64 -4.88
N GLN A 22 14.18 -2.99 -3.98
CA GLN A 22 14.15 -4.27 -3.25
C GLN A 22 13.76 -4.10 -1.78
N TYR A 23 14.07 -2.94 -1.21
CA TYR A 23 13.88 -2.65 0.21
C TYR A 23 12.69 -1.70 0.38
N PHE A 24 11.91 -1.93 1.42
CA PHE A 24 10.66 -1.24 1.67
C PHE A 24 10.26 -1.42 3.13
N ILE A 25 9.26 -0.65 3.58
CA ILE A 25 8.66 -0.80 4.90
C ILE A 25 7.20 -1.21 4.71
N THR A 26 6.72 -2.16 5.50
CA THR A 26 5.30 -2.47 5.60
C THR A 26 4.74 -1.93 6.90
N TYR A 27 3.46 -1.57 6.93
CA TYR A 27 2.81 -1.07 8.15
C TYR A 27 1.34 -1.51 8.21
N ASP A 28 0.82 -1.54 9.43
CA ASP A 28 -0.58 -1.85 9.73
C ASP A 28 -0.99 -1.10 10.99
N LEU A 29 -2.25 -0.63 11.03
CA LEU A 29 -2.83 0.07 12.17
C LEU A 29 -3.93 -0.80 12.78
N GLU A 30 -3.86 -1.02 14.09
CA GLU A 30 -5.03 -1.51 14.81
C GLU A 30 -5.90 -0.33 15.24
N THR A 31 -7.21 -0.54 15.27
CA THR A 31 -8.15 0.50 15.68
C THR A 31 -9.05 0.03 16.79
N VAL A 32 -9.51 0.98 17.60
CA VAL A 32 -10.50 0.74 18.64
C VAL A 32 -11.77 1.54 18.33
N PRO A 33 -12.96 0.93 18.43
CA PRO A 33 -14.20 1.65 18.19
C PRO A 33 -14.57 2.52 19.40
N LYS A 34 -15.02 3.74 19.11
CA LYS A 34 -15.79 4.58 20.01
C LYS A 34 -17.26 4.49 19.63
N ILE A 35 -18.11 4.19 20.60
CA ILE A 35 -19.56 4.10 20.37
C ILE A 35 -20.13 5.51 20.35
N VAL A 36 -20.70 5.93 19.22
CA VAL A 36 -21.14 7.31 18.99
C VAL A 36 -22.65 7.42 18.77
N ASN A 37 -23.28 6.42 18.12
CA ASN A 37 -24.73 6.33 17.97
C ASN A 37 -25.43 7.63 17.50
N LYS A 38 -24.83 8.35 16.54
CA LYS A 38 -25.33 9.62 16.01
C LYS A 38 -26.20 9.43 14.77
N LYS A 39 -27.39 10.03 14.75
CA LYS A 39 -28.23 10.14 13.54
C LYS A 39 -27.84 11.36 12.72
N PHE A 40 -27.62 11.14 11.42
CA PHE A 40 -27.42 12.18 10.42
C PHE A 40 -28.62 12.19 9.46
N GLY A 41 -29.45 13.22 9.54
CA GLY A 41 -30.66 13.32 8.74
C GLY A 41 -31.66 12.19 9.01
N LYS A 42 -32.48 11.85 8.00
CA LYS A 42 -33.58 10.88 8.14
C LYS A 42 -33.15 9.42 8.03
N SER A 43 -32.01 9.12 7.40
CA SER A 43 -31.64 7.76 6.99
C SER A 43 -30.18 7.37 7.25
N SER A 44 -29.33 8.28 7.75
CA SER A 44 -27.92 7.96 8.05
C SER A 44 -27.71 7.83 9.55
N TYR A 45 -27.00 6.78 9.96
CA TYR A 45 -26.68 6.50 11.35
C TYR A 45 -25.21 6.12 11.47
N GLN A 46 -24.47 6.86 12.29
CA GLN A 46 -23.09 6.55 12.64
C GLN A 46 -23.09 5.82 13.98
N MET A 47 -22.85 4.52 13.94
CA MET A 47 -22.75 3.68 15.13
C MET A 47 -21.42 3.91 15.85
N TYR A 48 -20.33 3.91 15.07
CA TYR A 48 -18.97 3.91 15.58
C TYR A 48 -18.12 5.00 14.93
N GLU A 49 -17.08 5.40 15.66
CA GLU A 49 -15.95 6.19 15.19
C GLU A 49 -14.68 5.42 15.55
N LEU A 50 -13.74 5.26 14.61
CA LEU A 50 -12.53 4.46 14.82
C LEU A 50 -11.37 5.36 15.23
N PHE A 51 -10.63 4.94 16.26
CA PHE A 51 -9.42 5.61 16.72
C PHE A 51 -8.21 4.67 16.59
N PRO A 52 -7.03 5.18 16.19
CA PRO A 52 -5.80 4.39 16.20
C PRO A 52 -5.49 3.87 17.61
N LEU A 53 -5.26 2.56 17.72
CA LEU A 53 -4.87 1.90 18.97
C LEU A 53 -3.38 1.59 19.00
N SER A 54 -2.86 1.08 17.89
CA SER A 54 -1.47 0.71 17.72
C SER A 54 -1.07 0.77 16.25
N VAL A 55 0.23 0.87 16.02
CA VAL A 55 0.82 0.78 14.69
C VAL A 55 2.04 -0.14 14.76
N ALA A 56 2.07 -1.12 13.86
CA ALA A 56 3.25 -1.94 13.64
C ALA A 56 3.89 -1.56 12.31
N SER A 57 5.20 -1.75 12.21
CA SER A 57 5.88 -1.73 10.92
C SER A 57 6.98 -2.77 10.85
N THR A 58 7.11 -3.40 9.70
CA THR A 58 8.21 -4.31 9.38
C THR A 58 9.08 -3.68 8.31
N ILE A 59 10.32 -3.40 8.67
CA ILE A 59 11.35 -2.79 7.83
C ILE A 59 12.14 -3.91 7.18
N ARG A 60 12.11 -3.97 5.86
CA ARG A 60 12.99 -4.84 5.07
C ARG A 60 14.11 -4.01 4.49
N ASN A 61 15.31 -4.15 5.04
CA ASN A 61 16.51 -3.45 4.62
C ASN A 61 17.58 -4.47 4.14
N LYS A 62 18.77 -4.00 3.76
CA LYS A 62 19.84 -4.86 3.24
C LYS A 62 20.38 -5.85 4.27
N TYR A 63 20.31 -5.49 5.55
CA TYR A 63 20.84 -6.27 6.67
C TYR A 63 19.85 -7.31 7.20
N GLY A 64 18.57 -7.18 6.86
CA GLY A 64 17.54 -8.14 7.24
C GLY A 64 16.18 -7.48 7.49
N ILE A 65 15.48 -8.03 8.48
CA ILE A 65 14.15 -7.59 8.87
C ILE A 65 14.21 -7.01 10.28
N LYS A 66 13.66 -5.82 10.45
CA LYS A 66 13.47 -5.16 11.74
C LYS A 66 12.00 -4.86 11.94
N LYS A 67 11.49 -5.02 13.16
CA LYS A 67 10.12 -4.68 13.52
C LYS A 67 10.13 -3.51 14.49
N ILE A 68 9.14 -2.63 14.35
CA ILE A 68 8.86 -1.55 15.30
C ILE A 68 7.36 -1.55 15.60
N PHE A 69 7.02 -1.21 16.83
CA PHE A 69 5.65 -1.17 17.32
C PHE A 69 5.48 0.04 18.23
N PHE A 70 4.34 0.71 18.10
CA PHE A 70 3.94 1.84 18.93
C PHE A 70 2.46 1.70 19.24
N SER A 71 2.05 2.08 20.46
CA SER A 71 0.66 1.99 20.85
C SER A 71 0.22 3.14 21.74
N GLN A 72 -1.09 3.30 21.88
CA GLN A 72 -1.69 4.22 22.83
C GLN A 72 -1.34 3.87 24.30
N GLN A 73 -0.84 2.65 24.58
CA GLN A 73 -0.40 2.27 25.92
C GLN A 73 0.75 3.15 26.42
N ASP A 74 1.62 3.58 25.51
CA ASP A 74 2.81 4.36 25.84
C ASP A 74 2.46 5.84 26.01
N GLU A 75 1.98 6.49 24.96
CA GLU A 75 1.60 7.91 24.93
C GLU A 75 0.54 8.21 23.85
N ASP A 76 -0.23 9.30 24.03
CA ASP A 76 -1.31 9.69 23.09
C ASP A 76 -0.79 10.11 21.70
N ASP A 77 0.46 10.56 21.59
CA ASP A 77 1.06 11.02 20.33
C ASP A 77 1.87 9.92 19.59
N PHE A 78 1.64 8.65 19.93
CA PHE A 78 2.38 7.50 19.39
C PHE A 78 2.46 7.45 17.85
N ILE A 79 1.46 7.97 17.12
CA ILE A 79 1.50 8.07 15.65
C ILE A 79 2.60 9.02 15.18
N VAL A 80 2.80 10.15 15.87
CA VAL A 80 3.87 11.10 15.56
C VAL A 80 5.23 10.51 15.91
N GLN A 81 5.33 9.79 17.03
CA GLN A 81 6.55 9.06 17.41
C GLN A 81 6.90 7.97 16.38
N TRP A 82 5.90 7.21 15.96
CA TRP A 82 6.03 6.22 14.89
C TRP A 82 6.50 6.86 13.58
N LEU A 83 5.90 7.97 13.14
CA LEU A 83 6.32 8.68 11.92
C LEU A 83 7.78 9.15 12.01
N ASN A 84 8.21 9.67 13.17
CA ASN A 84 9.60 10.04 13.39
C ASN A 84 10.55 8.85 13.26
N GLN A 85 10.19 7.70 13.86
CA GLN A 85 10.99 6.48 13.73
C GLN A 85 10.97 5.94 12.31
N LEU A 86 9.81 5.95 11.64
CA LEU A 86 9.61 5.52 10.26
C LEU A 86 10.53 6.29 9.31
N PHE A 87 10.69 7.61 9.48
CA PHE A 87 11.60 8.41 8.64
C PHE A 87 13.07 8.04 8.85
N LYS A 88 13.48 7.69 10.08
CA LYS A 88 14.85 7.21 10.34
C LYS A 88 15.11 5.87 9.66
N GLU A 89 14.16 4.94 9.75
CA GLU A 89 14.28 3.65 9.06
C GLU A 89 14.24 3.82 7.54
N ALA A 90 13.41 4.74 7.04
CA ALA A 90 13.30 5.04 5.63
C ALA A 90 14.59 5.63 5.05
N GLU A 91 15.36 6.38 5.83
CA GLU A 91 16.69 6.86 5.40
C GLU A 91 17.62 5.68 5.08
N GLN A 92 17.68 4.68 5.95
CA GLN A 92 18.45 3.46 5.71
C GLN A 92 17.92 2.67 4.51
N VAL A 93 16.61 2.50 4.39
CA VAL A 93 15.99 1.81 3.25
C VAL A 93 16.25 2.56 1.94
N ASN A 94 16.31 3.88 1.95
CA ASN A 94 16.66 4.70 0.80
C ASN A 94 18.12 4.47 0.39
N ALA A 95 19.05 4.49 1.34
CA ALA A 95 20.46 4.20 1.10
C ALA A 95 20.68 2.78 0.56
N ASP A 96 19.95 1.80 1.11
CA ASP A 96 20.05 0.40 0.67
C ASP A 96 19.48 0.17 -0.74
N ASN A 97 18.52 0.99 -1.16
CA ASN A 97 18.00 1.00 -2.54
C ASN A 97 18.81 1.91 -3.48
N GLU A 98 19.81 2.65 -2.99
CA GLU A 98 20.62 3.50 -3.84
C GLU A 98 21.35 2.66 -4.88
N TYR A 99 21.43 3.19 -6.10
CA TYR A 99 22.06 2.46 -7.19
C TYR A 99 23.57 2.46 -7.02
N ILE A 100 24.12 1.32 -6.58
CA ILE A 100 25.55 1.07 -6.52
C ILE A 100 25.97 0.30 -7.78
N THR A 101 26.98 0.82 -8.49
CA THR A 101 27.57 0.19 -9.68
C THR A 101 28.22 -1.15 -9.32
N GLU A 102 28.55 -1.97 -10.33
CA GLU A 102 29.26 -3.24 -10.10
C GLU A 102 30.59 -3.09 -9.34
N ALA A 103 31.27 -1.96 -9.52
CA ALA A 103 32.48 -1.60 -8.77
C ALA A 103 32.25 -1.18 -7.30
N CYS A 104 31.04 -1.37 -6.76
CA CYS A 104 30.65 -0.94 -5.40
C CYS A 104 30.78 0.58 -5.14
N THR A 105 30.72 1.40 -6.19
CA THR A 105 30.80 2.87 -6.11
C THR A 105 29.46 3.54 -6.44
N ILE A 106 29.23 4.73 -5.88
CA ILE A 106 28.08 5.58 -6.23
C ILE A 106 28.47 6.42 -7.45
N ASP A 107 27.83 6.14 -8.59
CA ASP A 107 27.97 6.96 -9.79
C ASP A 107 27.00 8.16 -9.70
N LYS A 108 27.53 9.32 -9.32
CA LYS A 108 26.74 10.55 -9.14
C LYS A 108 26.10 11.06 -10.45
N THR A 109 26.48 10.55 -11.61
CA THR A 109 25.84 10.92 -12.88
C THR A 109 24.52 10.18 -13.10
N ILE A 110 24.31 9.05 -12.41
CA ILE A 110 23.07 8.28 -12.50
C ILE A 110 22.01 8.99 -11.65
N PRO A 111 20.92 9.50 -12.26
CA PRO A 111 19.88 10.16 -11.49
C PRO A 111 19.17 9.13 -10.62
N TYR A 112 19.30 9.29 -9.30
CA TYR A 112 18.56 8.54 -8.30
C TYR A 112 17.55 9.46 -7.60
N SER A 113 16.27 9.13 -7.72
CA SER A 113 15.18 9.89 -7.09
C SER A 113 13.99 8.95 -6.89
N MET A 114 14.20 7.95 -6.04
CA MET A 114 13.16 7.00 -5.68
C MET A 114 12.50 7.42 -4.37
N GLU A 115 11.19 7.26 -4.29
CA GLU A 115 10.48 7.40 -3.02
C GLU A 115 10.52 6.06 -2.29
N VAL A 116 10.86 6.08 -1.00
CA VAL A 116 10.89 4.87 -0.19
C VAL A 116 9.47 4.30 -0.06
N PRO A 117 9.22 3.06 -0.49
CA PRO A 117 7.88 2.47 -0.42
C PRO A 117 7.51 2.14 1.03
N ILE A 118 6.38 2.70 1.49
CA ILE A 118 5.72 2.38 2.75
C ILE A 118 4.38 1.72 2.40
N VAL A 119 4.28 0.41 2.63
CA VAL A 119 3.22 -0.43 2.07
C VAL A 119 2.28 -0.92 3.16
N GLY A 120 1.01 -0.55 3.11
CA GLY A 120 -0.02 -1.12 3.99
C GLY A 120 -0.93 -2.08 3.23
N PHE A 121 -1.79 -2.82 3.92
CA PHE A 121 -2.75 -3.72 3.29
C PHE A 121 -4.17 -3.19 3.45
N ASN A 122 -4.87 -2.91 2.34
CA ASN A 122 -6.19 -2.25 2.38
C ASN A 122 -6.16 -0.87 3.09
N SER A 123 -4.96 -0.28 3.14
CA SER A 123 -4.65 0.94 3.87
C SER A 123 -5.15 2.20 3.18
N SER A 124 -5.39 2.13 1.86
CA SER A 124 -5.84 3.30 1.07
C SER A 124 -7.19 3.85 1.52
N ARG A 125 -8.05 3.01 2.10
CA ARG A 125 -9.40 3.40 2.55
C ARG A 125 -9.46 3.71 4.04
N PHE A 126 -8.65 3.02 4.84
CA PHE A 126 -8.79 3.02 6.30
C PHE A 126 -7.62 3.74 6.93
N ASP A 127 -6.47 3.08 6.99
CA ASP A 127 -5.25 3.52 7.67
C ASP A 127 -4.85 4.95 7.34
N ILE A 128 -4.69 5.26 6.04
CA ILE A 128 -4.23 6.59 5.62
C ILE A 128 -5.18 7.68 6.11
N SER A 129 -6.49 7.44 6.10
CA SER A 129 -7.46 8.43 6.57
C SER A 129 -7.30 8.76 8.06
N LEU A 130 -6.82 7.80 8.86
CA LEU A 130 -6.59 7.96 10.29
C LEU A 130 -5.32 8.74 10.61
N ILE A 131 -4.30 8.67 9.75
CA ILE A 131 -2.97 9.26 10.00
C ILE A 131 -2.63 10.45 9.09
N ILE A 132 -3.48 10.78 8.11
CA ILE A 132 -3.18 11.83 7.11
C ILE A 132 -2.96 13.22 7.73
N GLN A 133 -3.63 13.51 8.85
CA GLN A 133 -3.45 14.78 9.56
C GLN A 133 -2.04 14.89 10.16
N GLN A 134 -1.50 13.78 10.68
CA GLN A 134 -0.16 13.69 11.24
C GLN A 134 0.93 13.66 10.16
N MET A 135 0.58 13.39 8.89
CA MET A 135 1.49 13.50 7.74
C MET A 135 1.77 14.95 7.30
N GLN A 136 1.26 15.95 8.02
CA GLN A 136 1.59 17.36 7.81
C GLN A 136 2.05 18.00 9.11
N CYS A 137 3.32 18.42 9.16
CA CYS A 137 3.86 19.15 10.29
C CYS A 137 4.98 20.11 9.87
N LYS A 138 5.69 20.67 10.86
CA LYS A 138 6.84 21.54 10.60
C LYS A 138 7.98 20.80 9.88
N ASP A 139 8.21 19.52 10.20
CA ASP A 139 9.35 18.73 9.74
C ASP A 139 9.09 17.99 8.41
N TRP A 140 7.84 17.62 8.12
CA TRP A 140 7.44 16.96 6.86
C TRP A 140 6.10 17.46 6.31
N THR A 141 5.91 17.33 5.01
CA THR A 141 4.70 17.78 4.29
C THR A 141 4.28 16.80 3.22
N ILE A 142 2.97 16.68 3.00
CA ILE A 142 2.43 15.95 1.85
C ILE A 142 2.81 16.70 0.57
N ASN A 143 3.66 16.08 -0.24
CA ASN A 143 4.12 16.61 -1.52
C ASN A 143 3.19 16.22 -2.67
N ASN A 144 2.56 15.04 -2.59
CA ASN A 144 1.60 14.59 -3.59
C ASN A 144 0.55 13.68 -2.95
N TYR A 145 -0.69 13.79 -3.43
CA TYR A 145 -1.82 12.96 -3.01
C TYR A 145 -2.59 12.51 -4.26
N ILE A 146 -2.72 11.19 -4.44
CA ILE A 146 -3.50 10.59 -5.52
C ILE A 146 -4.63 9.79 -4.88
N GLY A 147 -5.87 10.16 -5.18
CA GLY A 147 -7.02 9.50 -4.59
C GLY A 147 -8.29 10.33 -4.65
N SER A 148 -9.34 9.80 -4.01
CA SER A 148 -10.50 10.57 -3.60
C SER A 148 -10.35 10.97 -2.12
N PRO A 149 -11.23 11.83 -1.58
CA PRO A 149 -11.25 12.11 -0.14
C PRO A 149 -11.47 10.86 0.74
N THR A 150 -12.03 9.79 0.16
CA THR A 150 -12.34 8.53 0.86
C THR A 150 -11.35 7.40 0.56
N ILE A 151 -10.50 7.55 -0.46
CA ILE A 151 -9.55 6.53 -0.89
C ILE A 151 -8.26 7.21 -1.30
N ALA A 152 -7.27 7.17 -0.42
CA ALA A 152 -5.91 7.64 -0.66
C ALA A 152 -5.10 6.52 -1.34
N LYS A 153 -5.13 6.47 -2.68
CA LYS A 153 -4.40 5.43 -3.43
C LYS A 153 -2.88 5.53 -3.26
N GLN A 154 -2.39 6.76 -3.19
CA GLN A 154 -0.97 7.03 -2.98
C GLN A 154 -0.81 8.38 -2.27
N VAL A 155 0.07 8.43 -1.26
CA VAL A 155 0.46 9.67 -0.59
C VAL A 155 1.99 9.74 -0.55
N ILE A 156 2.56 10.83 -1.06
CA ILE A 156 4.00 11.07 -0.98
C ILE A 156 4.23 12.15 0.08
N VAL A 157 4.99 11.79 1.11
CA VAL A 157 5.36 12.68 2.20
C VAL A 157 6.85 13.02 2.06
N HIS A 158 7.18 14.31 2.12
CA HIS A 158 8.54 14.81 2.02
C HIS A 158 9.00 15.32 3.38
N HIS A 159 10.06 14.72 3.90
CA HIS A 159 10.76 15.20 5.08
C HIS A 159 11.72 16.32 4.69
N LYS A 160 11.48 17.53 5.20
CA LYS A 160 12.17 18.75 4.75
C LYS A 160 13.66 18.75 5.08
N LYS A 161 14.02 18.35 6.31
CA LYS A 161 15.44 18.35 6.76
C LYS A 161 16.27 17.24 6.13
N LEU A 162 15.78 16.00 6.16
CA LEU A 162 16.43 14.83 5.54
C LEU A 162 16.42 14.87 4.01
N ASN A 163 15.62 15.76 3.41
CA ASN A 163 15.32 15.78 1.97
C ASN A 163 14.88 14.41 1.42
N LEU A 164 14.19 13.62 2.25
CA LEU A 164 13.76 12.25 1.97
C LEU A 164 12.27 12.23 1.60
N LYS A 165 11.91 11.47 0.57
CA LYS A 165 10.51 11.24 0.19
C LYS A 165 10.12 9.80 0.46
N VAL A 166 9.04 9.62 1.20
CA VAL A 166 8.41 8.31 1.41
C VAL A 166 7.09 8.28 0.66
N LYS A 167 6.75 7.11 0.11
CA LYS A 167 5.54 6.87 -0.67
C LYS A 167 4.69 5.82 0.04
N PHE A 168 3.58 6.27 0.62
CA PHE A 168 2.55 5.41 1.14
C PHE A 168 1.70 4.86 -0.01
N VAL A 169 1.62 3.54 -0.09
CA VAL A 169 0.83 2.81 -1.09
C VAL A 169 0.15 1.61 -0.45
N ASP A 170 -0.97 1.21 -1.04
CA ASP A 170 -1.71 0.02 -0.64
C ASP A 170 -1.25 -1.18 -1.47
N MET A 171 -0.93 -2.29 -0.81
CA MET A 171 -0.57 -3.55 -1.45
C MET A 171 -1.64 -4.04 -2.43
N LEU A 172 -2.93 -3.78 -2.15
CA LEU A 172 -4.04 -4.10 -3.05
C LEU A 172 -4.03 -3.30 -4.35
N THR A 173 -3.18 -2.28 -4.47
CA THR A 173 -2.91 -1.58 -5.74
C THR A 173 -2.13 -2.48 -6.72
N TYR A 174 -1.43 -3.48 -6.19
CA TYR A 174 -0.66 -4.46 -6.93
C TYR A 174 -1.31 -5.85 -6.96
N LEU A 175 -2.44 -6.04 -6.28
CA LEU A 175 -3.13 -7.32 -6.21
C LEU A 175 -4.58 -7.18 -6.67
N GLN A 176 -5.21 -8.32 -6.99
CA GLN A 176 -6.67 -8.34 -7.04
C GLN A 176 -7.22 -8.20 -5.61
N PRO A 177 -8.42 -7.60 -5.42
CA PRO A 177 -9.03 -7.51 -4.10
C PRO A 177 -9.13 -8.90 -3.44
N MET A 178 -8.41 -9.09 -2.34
CA MET A 178 -8.37 -10.35 -1.58
C MET A 178 -7.98 -10.07 -0.12
N GLU A 179 -8.11 -11.09 0.72
CA GLU A 179 -7.69 -11.05 2.11
C GLU A 179 -6.18 -11.21 2.25
N LEU A 180 -5.57 -10.60 3.26
CA LEU A 180 -4.12 -10.70 3.51
C LEU A 180 -3.66 -12.15 3.67
N LYS A 181 -4.45 -12.97 4.38
CA LYS A 181 -4.20 -14.41 4.54
C LYS A 181 -4.14 -15.15 3.20
N GLN A 182 -4.96 -14.74 2.23
CA GLN A 182 -4.99 -15.34 0.90
C GLN A 182 -3.78 -14.86 0.08
N ALA A 183 -3.42 -13.57 0.15
CA ALA A 183 -2.22 -13.05 -0.49
C ALA A 183 -0.93 -13.73 0.02
N ALA A 184 -0.82 -13.94 1.34
CA ALA A 184 0.29 -14.67 1.95
C ALA A 184 0.37 -16.12 1.46
N LYS A 185 -0.77 -16.77 1.26
CA LYS A 185 -0.85 -18.13 0.73
C LYS A 185 -0.47 -18.21 -0.75
N ASP A 186 -0.97 -17.30 -1.57
CA ASP A 186 -0.82 -17.35 -3.03
C ASP A 186 0.56 -16.90 -3.51
N PHE A 187 1.19 -15.97 -2.78
CA PHE A 187 2.47 -15.36 -3.16
C PHE A 187 3.61 -15.65 -2.17
N GLY A 188 3.34 -16.42 -1.12
CA GLY A 188 4.34 -16.96 -0.20
C GLY A 188 4.84 -18.34 -0.63
N ASP A 189 5.61 -18.98 0.25
CA ASP A 189 6.22 -20.30 0.08
C ASP A 189 5.40 -21.45 0.73
N GLY A 190 4.20 -21.13 1.22
CA GLY A 190 3.31 -22.10 1.88
C GLY A 190 3.70 -22.46 3.32
N TYR A 191 4.78 -21.90 3.87
CA TYR A 191 5.24 -22.16 5.25
C TYR A 191 4.74 -21.11 6.26
N ASP A 192 4.17 -21.63 7.35
CA ASP A 192 3.80 -21.15 8.71
C ASP A 192 3.65 -19.67 9.12
N ASP A 193 3.80 -18.69 8.23
CA ASP A 193 3.48 -17.29 8.54
C ASP A 193 1.96 -17.07 8.46
N LYS A 194 1.23 -17.66 9.41
CA LYS A 194 -0.24 -17.59 9.48
C LYS A 194 -0.64 -16.26 10.07
N LYS A 195 -1.54 -15.56 9.37
CA LYS A 195 -2.28 -14.43 9.94
C LYS A 195 -2.93 -14.87 11.26
N GLY A 196 -2.62 -14.13 12.33
CA GLY A 196 -3.14 -14.39 13.67
C GLY A 196 -4.64 -14.12 13.77
N LEU A 197 -5.19 -14.30 14.97
CA LEU A 197 -6.61 -14.10 15.27
C LEU A 197 -6.74 -13.04 16.35
N PHE A 198 -7.48 -11.97 16.07
CA PHE A 198 -7.68 -10.90 17.03
C PHE A 198 -9.17 -10.53 17.17
N PRO A 199 -9.69 -10.34 18.38
CA PRO A 199 -11.10 -10.04 18.60
C PRO A 199 -11.38 -8.53 18.55
N TYR A 200 -11.71 -8.03 17.36
CA TYR A 200 -11.93 -6.59 17.09
C TYR A 200 -13.12 -5.96 17.83
N GLU A 201 -14.10 -6.74 18.27
CA GLU A 201 -15.34 -6.25 18.89
C GLU A 201 -15.35 -6.44 20.43
N ALA A 202 -14.26 -6.93 21.02
CA ALA A 202 -14.19 -7.28 22.45
C ALA A 202 -14.02 -6.08 23.39
N PHE A 203 -13.59 -4.93 22.86
CA PHE A 203 -13.33 -3.74 23.65
C PHE A 203 -13.58 -2.47 22.83
N ASN A 204 -13.61 -1.33 23.52
CA ASN A 204 -13.83 -0.01 22.97
C ASN A 204 -12.94 1.02 23.67
N THR A 205 -13.04 2.28 23.28
CA THR A 205 -12.22 3.36 23.84
C THR A 205 -12.34 3.52 25.36
N ASP A 206 -13.43 3.07 25.97
CA ASP A 206 -13.72 3.28 27.39
C ASP A 206 -13.06 2.21 28.28
N ASN A 207 -12.81 1.01 27.74
CA ASN A 207 -12.29 -0.13 28.50
C ASN A 207 -11.03 -0.79 27.91
N VAL A 208 -10.47 -0.25 26.84
CA VAL A 208 -9.32 -0.85 26.12
C VAL A 208 -8.15 -1.19 27.05
N ASN A 209 -7.76 -0.28 27.94
CA ASN A 209 -6.67 -0.50 28.88
C ASN A 209 -6.98 -1.62 29.87
N GLU A 210 -8.20 -1.65 30.43
CA GLU A 210 -8.62 -2.70 31.35
C GLU A 210 -8.64 -4.07 30.66
N VAL A 211 -9.19 -4.14 29.45
CA VAL A 211 -9.33 -5.39 28.70
C VAL A 211 -7.97 -5.92 28.25
N LEU A 212 -7.08 -5.07 27.76
CA LEU A 212 -5.78 -5.49 27.24
C LEU A 212 -4.72 -5.74 28.31
N SER A 213 -4.88 -5.18 29.52
CA SER A 213 -3.99 -5.48 30.66
C SER A 213 -4.25 -6.84 31.32
N LYS A 214 -5.34 -7.54 30.98
CA LYS A 214 -5.65 -8.88 31.52
C LYS A 214 -4.64 -9.93 31.06
N SER A 215 -4.29 -10.83 31.98
CA SER A 215 -3.44 -11.98 31.71
C SER A 215 -4.21 -13.20 31.20
N GLU A 216 -5.51 -13.32 31.50
CA GLU A 216 -6.32 -14.36 30.89
C GLU A 216 -6.47 -14.17 29.37
N PRO A 217 -6.57 -15.25 28.57
CA PRO A 217 -6.88 -15.14 27.15
C PRO A 217 -8.29 -14.55 26.93
N PHE A 218 -8.55 -14.06 25.73
CA PHE A 218 -9.89 -13.73 25.26
C PHE A 218 -10.75 -15.00 25.23
N THR A 219 -12.03 -14.83 25.56
CA THR A 219 -13.01 -15.91 25.48
C THR A 219 -13.38 -16.17 24.02
N MET A 220 -13.96 -17.32 23.72
CA MET A 220 -14.41 -17.65 22.36
C MET A 220 -15.49 -16.67 21.86
N GLU A 221 -16.30 -16.12 22.77
CA GLU A 221 -17.37 -15.18 22.43
C GLU A 221 -16.85 -13.81 21.99
N ASP A 222 -15.68 -13.41 22.49
CA ASP A 222 -15.01 -12.15 22.13
C ASP A 222 -14.67 -12.07 20.62
N PHE A 223 -14.55 -13.22 19.95
CA PHE A 223 -14.28 -13.30 18.51
C PHE A 223 -15.54 -13.23 17.62
N ASN A 224 -16.73 -13.14 18.21
CA ASN A 224 -17.96 -13.02 17.44
C ASN A 224 -17.99 -11.66 16.71
N SER A 225 -18.28 -11.68 15.39
CA SER A 225 -18.48 -10.44 14.64
C SER A 225 -19.97 -10.17 14.45
N SER A 226 -20.44 -9.05 15.01
CA SER A 226 -21.80 -8.55 14.78
C SER A 226 -22.00 -8.09 13.33
N LEU A 227 -20.96 -7.51 12.71
CA LEU A 227 -21.00 -7.01 11.34
C LEU A 227 -21.10 -8.15 10.32
N LYS A 228 -20.23 -9.15 10.44
CA LYS A 228 -20.20 -10.31 9.52
C LYS A 228 -21.21 -11.40 9.92
N LYS A 229 -21.78 -11.32 11.13
CA LYS A 229 -22.62 -12.37 11.74
C LYS A 229 -21.91 -13.73 11.75
N THR A 230 -20.62 -13.72 12.06
CA THR A 230 -19.76 -14.90 12.08
C THR A 230 -19.28 -15.21 13.48
N LYS A 231 -19.08 -16.50 13.77
CA LYS A 231 -18.43 -16.99 14.98
C LYS A 231 -17.10 -17.63 14.59
N ILE A 232 -16.12 -17.59 15.49
CA ILE A 232 -14.87 -18.31 15.34
C ILE A 232 -15.12 -19.83 15.37
N SER A 233 -14.32 -20.60 14.64
CA SER A 233 -14.36 -22.06 14.72
C SER A 233 -13.63 -22.55 15.96
N GLU A 234 -14.02 -23.71 16.50
CA GLU A 234 -13.30 -24.32 17.65
C GLU A 234 -11.82 -24.51 17.32
N LYS A 235 -11.51 -24.96 16.10
CA LYS A 235 -10.14 -25.16 15.64
C LYS A 235 -9.33 -23.86 15.66
N ASP A 236 -9.88 -22.77 15.16
CA ASP A 236 -9.21 -21.47 15.14
C ASP A 236 -9.04 -20.92 16.56
N TYR A 237 -10.03 -21.11 17.42
CA TYR A 237 -9.94 -20.70 18.82
C TYR A 237 -8.84 -21.47 19.59
N GLN A 238 -8.69 -22.77 19.34
CA GLN A 238 -7.58 -23.54 19.92
C GLN A 238 -6.21 -23.04 19.43
N ILE A 239 -6.09 -22.64 18.16
CA ILE A 239 -4.86 -22.01 17.63
C ILE A 239 -4.56 -20.72 18.40
N TYR A 240 -5.57 -19.87 18.58
CA TYR A 240 -5.44 -18.65 19.38
C TYR A 240 -4.96 -18.94 20.81
N LEU A 241 -5.56 -19.92 21.50
CA LEU A 241 -5.18 -20.27 22.86
C LEU A 241 -3.73 -20.74 22.98
N GLU A 242 -3.23 -21.54 22.03
CA GLU A 242 -1.82 -21.96 22.03
C GLU A 242 -0.86 -20.80 21.78
N ASP A 243 -1.22 -19.84 20.93
CA ASP A 243 -0.42 -18.64 20.71
C ASP A 243 -0.43 -17.73 21.95
N ALA A 244 -1.62 -17.50 22.53
CA ALA A 244 -1.81 -16.61 23.68
C ALA A 244 -0.97 -17.02 24.91
N LYS A 245 -0.70 -18.31 25.11
CA LYS A 245 0.15 -18.83 26.20
C LYS A 245 1.58 -18.27 26.20
N ARG A 246 2.05 -17.75 25.06
CA ARG A 246 3.41 -17.20 24.91
C ARG A 246 3.54 -15.79 25.45
N PHE A 247 2.42 -15.15 25.81
CA PHE A 247 2.35 -13.74 26.15
C PHE A 247 1.83 -13.54 27.56
N LYS A 248 2.31 -12.50 28.26
CA LYS A 248 1.97 -12.26 29.67
C LYS A 248 0.58 -11.64 29.83
N ASN A 249 0.17 -10.85 28.84
CA ASN A 249 -1.09 -10.14 28.81
C ASN A 249 -1.54 -9.95 27.35
N ARG A 250 -2.73 -9.39 27.17
CA ARG A 250 -3.32 -9.17 25.84
C ARG A 250 -2.68 -8.01 25.07
N TRP A 251 -1.98 -7.07 25.73
CA TRP A 251 -1.13 -6.07 25.07
C TRP A 251 0.05 -6.71 24.34
N ASP A 252 0.77 -7.60 25.00
CA ASP A 252 1.88 -8.35 24.41
C ASP A 252 1.39 -9.19 23.21
N TYR A 253 0.18 -9.77 23.32
CA TYR A 253 -0.46 -10.47 22.22
C TYR A 253 -0.83 -9.55 21.05
N LEU A 254 -1.38 -8.36 21.33
CA LEU A 254 -1.70 -7.35 20.31
C LEU A 254 -0.44 -6.93 19.54
N GLN A 255 0.67 -6.65 20.25
CA GLN A 255 1.94 -6.32 19.62
C GLN A 255 2.39 -7.43 18.66
N PHE A 256 2.43 -8.67 19.14
CA PHE A 256 2.78 -9.81 18.29
C PHE A 256 1.84 -9.91 17.08
N TYR A 257 0.54 -9.76 17.28
CA TYR A 257 -0.46 -9.83 16.23
C TYR A 257 -0.21 -8.79 15.12
N ASN A 258 -0.06 -7.51 15.47
CA ASN A 258 0.19 -6.45 14.47
C ASN A 258 1.56 -6.62 13.80
N GLU A 259 2.57 -7.04 14.56
CA GLU A 259 3.89 -7.37 14.02
C GLU A 259 3.86 -8.54 13.02
N GLN A 260 2.99 -9.53 13.23
CA GLN A 260 2.80 -10.61 12.26
C GLN A 260 2.10 -10.10 11.01
N ASP A 261 1.02 -9.32 11.15
CA ASP A 261 0.27 -8.78 9.99
C ASP A 261 1.17 -7.95 9.06
N THR A 262 2.13 -7.19 9.62
CA THR A 262 3.11 -6.48 8.80
C THR A 262 4.18 -7.37 8.20
N TYR A 263 4.62 -8.39 8.93
CA TYR A 263 5.66 -9.32 8.50
C TYR A 263 5.21 -10.22 7.36
N ILE A 264 3.97 -10.73 7.41
CA ILE A 264 3.44 -11.65 6.38
C ILE A 264 3.27 -10.98 5.01
N MET A 265 3.30 -9.65 4.93
CA MET A 265 3.31 -8.91 3.66
C MET A 265 4.68 -8.98 2.94
N ILE A 266 5.78 -9.22 3.67
CA ILE A 266 7.14 -9.15 3.11
C ILE A 266 7.33 -10.15 1.96
N LYS A 267 7.03 -11.43 2.20
CA LYS A 267 7.22 -12.49 1.21
C LYS A 267 6.39 -12.25 -0.06
N PRO A 268 5.06 -12.01 0.01
CA PRO A 268 4.25 -11.63 -1.15
C PRO A 268 4.81 -10.44 -1.93
N LEU A 269 5.24 -9.36 -1.26
CA LEU A 269 5.82 -8.19 -1.94
C LEU A 269 7.13 -8.54 -2.65
N MET A 270 8.01 -9.33 -2.02
CA MET A 270 9.23 -9.82 -2.66
C MET A 270 8.94 -10.65 -3.92
N THR A 271 7.95 -11.54 -3.85
CA THR A 271 7.49 -12.33 -4.99
C THR A 271 6.97 -11.43 -6.11
N LEU A 272 6.12 -10.45 -5.79
CA LEU A 272 5.59 -9.51 -6.78
C LEU A 272 6.69 -8.68 -7.44
N ILE A 273 7.64 -8.14 -6.67
CA ILE A 273 8.81 -7.41 -7.20
C ILE A 273 9.59 -8.30 -8.17
N SER A 274 9.86 -9.55 -7.78
CA SER A 274 10.61 -10.51 -8.60
C SER A 274 9.88 -10.85 -9.90
N LEU A 275 8.56 -11.05 -9.85
CA LEU A 275 7.74 -11.32 -11.03
C LEU A 275 7.76 -10.17 -12.04
N GLN A 276 7.68 -8.91 -11.57
CA GLN A 276 7.77 -7.76 -12.48
C GLN A 276 9.17 -7.54 -13.01
N PHE A 277 10.17 -7.76 -12.17
CA PHE A 277 11.55 -7.56 -12.56
C PHE A 277 12.04 -8.55 -13.63
N LYS A 278 11.37 -9.70 -13.81
CA LYS A 278 11.57 -10.60 -14.97
C LYS A 278 11.49 -9.84 -16.31
N TYR A 279 10.72 -8.75 -16.36
CA TYR A 279 10.56 -7.88 -17.52
C TYR A 279 11.29 -6.54 -17.38
N LYS A 280 12.28 -6.45 -16.48
CA LYS A 280 13.02 -5.23 -16.14
C LYS A 280 12.13 -4.07 -15.66
N ILE A 281 10.99 -4.40 -15.06
CA ILE A 281 10.05 -3.43 -14.50
C ILE A 281 10.23 -3.38 -12.99
N ASP A 282 10.55 -2.20 -12.49
CA ASP A 282 10.51 -1.91 -11.06
C ASP A 282 9.07 -1.63 -10.62
N MET A 283 8.48 -2.54 -9.84
CA MET A 283 7.08 -2.48 -9.43
C MET A 283 6.73 -1.16 -8.73
N PHE A 284 7.58 -0.68 -7.83
CA PHE A 284 7.32 0.54 -7.04
C PHE A 284 7.53 1.82 -7.83
N SER A 285 8.13 1.75 -9.03
CA SER A 285 8.15 2.88 -9.96
C SER A 285 6.78 3.18 -10.56
N PHE A 286 5.84 2.23 -10.50
CA PHE A 286 4.51 2.33 -11.11
C PHE A 286 3.40 2.45 -10.07
N MET A 287 2.32 3.13 -10.47
CA MET A 287 1.18 3.42 -9.61
C MET A 287 0.24 2.23 -9.37
N SER A 288 0.34 1.13 -10.13
CA SER A 288 -0.57 -0.02 -10.03
C SER A 288 -0.09 -1.23 -10.82
N MET A 289 -0.69 -2.39 -10.52
CA MET A 289 -0.49 -3.61 -11.31
C MET A 289 -0.83 -3.40 -12.79
N ALA A 290 -1.92 -2.70 -13.09
CA ALA A 290 -2.32 -2.43 -14.47
C ALA A 290 -1.27 -1.59 -15.22
N ALA A 291 -0.63 -0.63 -14.53
CA ALA A 291 0.46 0.15 -15.09
C ALA A 291 1.71 -0.72 -15.32
N CYS A 292 2.04 -1.63 -14.39
CA CYS A 292 3.08 -2.64 -14.59
C CYS A 292 2.77 -3.53 -15.80
N SER A 293 1.57 -4.11 -15.89
CA SER A 293 1.16 -4.97 -17.00
C SER A 293 1.22 -4.27 -18.35
N ASN A 294 0.83 -3.00 -18.40
CA ASN A 294 0.96 -2.19 -19.62
C ASN A 294 2.44 -2.01 -20.02
N ALA A 295 3.33 -1.77 -19.05
CA ALA A 295 4.76 -1.71 -19.32
C ALA A 295 5.32 -3.06 -19.80
N ILE A 296 4.88 -4.19 -19.23
CA ILE A 296 5.26 -5.54 -19.68
C ILE A 296 4.84 -5.76 -21.13
N LYS A 297 3.61 -5.36 -21.47
CA LYS A 297 3.10 -5.47 -22.84
C LYS A 297 4.02 -4.76 -23.83
N TYR A 298 4.46 -3.54 -23.52
CA TYR A 298 5.40 -2.83 -24.39
C TYR A 298 6.79 -3.46 -24.40
N ALA A 299 7.31 -3.88 -23.24
CA ALA A 299 8.58 -4.58 -23.17
C ALA A 299 8.59 -5.84 -24.06
N LYS A 300 7.47 -6.56 -24.12
CA LYS A 300 7.30 -7.71 -24.99
C LYS A 300 7.13 -7.36 -26.47
N ALA A 301 6.38 -6.31 -26.78
CA ALA A 301 6.18 -5.87 -28.17
C ALA A 301 7.47 -5.41 -28.86
N TYR A 302 8.46 -4.98 -28.07
CA TYR A 302 9.76 -4.50 -28.55
C TYR A 302 10.92 -5.42 -28.16
N GLU A 303 10.66 -6.68 -27.77
CA GLU A 303 11.71 -7.61 -27.32
C GLU A 303 12.72 -7.92 -28.44
N ASP A 304 12.25 -8.00 -29.68
CA ASP A 304 13.08 -8.24 -30.89
C ASP A 304 13.48 -6.93 -31.60
N PHE A 305 13.25 -5.78 -30.97
CA PHE A 305 13.62 -4.49 -31.54
C PHE A 305 15.12 -4.22 -31.33
N ASP A 306 15.88 -4.29 -32.42
CA ASP A 306 17.27 -3.89 -32.55
C ASP A 306 17.34 -2.55 -33.27
N ILE A 307 17.80 -1.50 -32.59
CA ILE A 307 17.98 -0.17 -33.20
C ILE A 307 18.93 -0.18 -34.40
N ASN A 308 19.85 -1.15 -34.46
CA ASN A 308 20.79 -1.34 -35.56
C ASN A 308 20.32 -2.44 -36.54
N GLY A 309 19.14 -3.02 -36.30
CA GLY A 309 18.57 -4.06 -37.11
C GLY A 309 18.27 -3.58 -38.52
N LEU A 310 18.62 -4.40 -39.51
CA LEU A 310 18.22 -4.17 -40.90
C LEU A 310 16.77 -4.62 -41.07
N TYR A 311 15.84 -3.69 -40.88
CA TYR A 311 14.43 -3.94 -41.12
C TYR A 311 14.11 -3.83 -42.61
N PRO A 312 13.36 -4.79 -43.19
CA PRO A 312 12.93 -4.68 -44.57
C PRO A 312 12.06 -3.43 -44.74
N ASN A 313 12.17 -2.77 -45.89
CA ASN A 313 11.23 -1.71 -46.24
C ASN A 313 9.84 -2.34 -46.37
N PHE A 314 8.98 -2.10 -45.39
CA PHE A 314 7.60 -2.54 -45.46
C PHE A 314 6.81 -1.59 -46.35
N GLU A 315 6.12 -2.12 -47.35
CA GLU A 315 5.03 -1.38 -47.98
C GLU A 315 3.91 -1.23 -46.96
N ASP A 316 3.71 -0.02 -46.46
CA ASP A 316 2.63 0.30 -45.53
C ASP A 316 1.27 0.23 -46.26
N ASN A 317 0.74 -0.99 -46.33
CA ASN A 317 -0.60 -1.30 -46.82
C ASN A 317 -1.66 -1.10 -45.73
N SER A 318 -1.30 -0.54 -44.57
CA SER A 318 -2.27 -0.25 -43.54
C SER A 318 -3.23 0.84 -44.02
N GLN A 319 -4.50 0.70 -43.65
CA GLN A 319 -5.51 1.68 -44.00
C GLN A 319 -5.22 2.96 -43.20
N LYS A 320 -4.53 3.91 -43.82
CA LYS A 320 -4.17 5.17 -43.18
C LYS A 320 -5.44 5.88 -42.73
N PHE A 321 -5.53 6.16 -41.44
CA PHE A 321 -6.62 6.97 -40.91
C PHE A 321 -6.40 8.42 -41.32
N TYR A 322 -7.27 8.90 -42.21
CA TYR A 322 -7.31 10.32 -42.56
C TYR A 322 -8.32 11.01 -41.65
N LEU A 323 -7.83 11.94 -40.83
CA LEU A 323 -8.69 12.80 -40.03
C LEU A 323 -9.45 13.73 -40.98
N THR A 324 -10.70 13.39 -41.28
CA THR A 324 -11.59 14.26 -42.04
C THR A 324 -12.32 15.22 -41.10
N GLU A 325 -12.68 16.41 -41.60
CA GLU A 325 -13.47 17.37 -40.84
C GLU A 325 -14.80 16.76 -40.37
N ASN A 326 -15.46 15.94 -41.20
CA ASN A 326 -16.69 15.24 -40.84
C ASN A 326 -16.50 14.26 -39.67
N TYR A 327 -15.39 13.50 -39.66
CA TYR A 327 -15.06 12.61 -38.55
C TYR A 327 -14.83 13.41 -37.26
N TRP A 328 -14.07 14.50 -37.35
CA TRP A 328 -13.82 15.40 -36.22
C TRP A 328 -15.13 15.99 -35.66
N GLN A 329 -15.97 16.54 -36.52
CA GLN A 329 -17.28 17.09 -36.14
C GLN A 329 -18.19 16.03 -35.51
N SER A 330 -18.17 14.80 -36.02
CA SER A 330 -18.90 13.68 -35.44
C SER A 330 -18.41 13.35 -34.02
N LYS A 331 -17.09 13.32 -33.79
CA LYS A 331 -16.52 13.11 -32.44
C LYS A 331 -16.90 14.24 -31.48
N VAL A 332 -16.75 15.51 -31.91
CA VAL A 332 -17.13 16.68 -31.10
C VAL A 332 -18.61 16.63 -30.71
N LYS A 333 -19.51 16.35 -31.66
CA LYS A 333 -20.95 16.16 -31.39
C LYS A 333 -21.22 15.00 -30.42
N GLY A 334 -20.48 13.90 -30.57
CA GLY A 334 -20.53 12.75 -29.66
C GLY A 334 -20.19 13.12 -28.22
N TYR A 335 -19.08 13.84 -28.00
CA TYR A 335 -18.68 14.32 -26.68
C TYR A 335 -19.68 15.32 -26.09
N LEU A 336 -20.17 16.27 -26.88
CA LEU A 336 -21.21 17.22 -26.45
C LEU A 336 -22.49 16.50 -26.02
N SER A 337 -22.88 15.43 -26.74
CA SER A 337 -24.03 14.60 -26.35
C SER A 337 -23.78 13.87 -25.04
N GLN A 338 -22.61 13.24 -24.87
CA GLN A 338 -22.22 12.57 -23.62
C GLN A 338 -22.23 13.52 -22.42
N ASP A 339 -21.72 14.75 -22.59
CA ASP A 339 -21.73 15.78 -21.56
C ASP A 339 -23.15 16.23 -21.20
N LYS A 340 -24.04 16.41 -22.20
CA LYS A 340 -25.46 16.68 -21.96
C LYS A 340 -26.13 15.54 -21.20
N HIS A 341 -25.87 14.28 -21.56
CA HIS A 341 -26.39 13.12 -20.85
C HIS A 341 -25.86 13.03 -19.41
N LYS A 342 -24.59 13.35 -19.18
CA LYS A 342 -23.98 13.41 -17.85
C LYS A 342 -24.60 14.50 -16.98
N LYS A 343 -24.80 15.71 -17.52
CA LYS A 343 -25.49 16.82 -16.84
C LYS A 343 -26.95 16.48 -16.51
N MET A 344 -27.67 15.83 -17.44
CA MET A 344 -29.05 15.37 -17.21
C MET A 344 -29.15 14.31 -16.11
N ARG A 345 -28.19 13.36 -16.05
CA ARG A 345 -28.11 12.37 -14.97
C ARG A 345 -27.80 13.03 -13.62
N HIS A 346 -26.91 14.02 -13.59
CA HIS A 346 -26.57 14.78 -12.39
C HIS A 346 -27.78 15.59 -11.87
N ASN A 347 -28.49 16.31 -12.74
CA ASN A 347 -29.69 17.06 -12.37
C ASN A 347 -30.84 16.15 -11.89
N LYS A 348 -30.99 14.95 -12.47
CA LYS A 348 -31.98 13.96 -11.97
C LYS A 348 -31.62 13.37 -10.60
N GLN A 349 -30.35 13.36 -10.21
CA GLN A 349 -29.93 12.99 -8.85
C GLN A 349 -30.14 14.13 -7.85
N CYS A 350 -29.92 15.39 -8.24
CA CYS A 350 -30.16 16.56 -7.37
C CYS A 350 -31.65 16.82 -7.09
N ILE A 351 -32.57 16.43 -7.99
CA ILE A 351 -34.03 16.57 -7.77
C ILE A 351 -34.60 15.40 -6.91
N ARG A 352 -33.78 14.39 -6.60
CA ARG A 352 -34.17 13.22 -5.79
C ARG A 352 -33.52 13.19 -4.39
N GLN A 353 -32.84 14.26 -3.97
CA GLN A 353 -32.55 14.55 -2.57
C GLN A 353 -33.56 15.59 -2.07
#